data_AF-A0A7D5M4Z0-F1
#
_entry.id   AF-A0A7D5M4Z0-F1
#
_cell.length_a   1.000
_cell.length_b   1.000
_cell.length_c   1.000
_cell.angle_alpha   90.00
_cell.angle_beta   90.00
_cell.angle_gamma   90.00
#
_symmetry.space_group_name_H-M   'P 1'
#
loop_
_entity.id
_entity.type
_entity.pdbx_description
1 polymer ?
#
loop_
_entity_poly.entity_id
_entity_poly.type
_entity_poly.pdbx_seq_one_letter_code
_entity_poly.pdbx_strand_id
1 'polypeptide(L)'
;METKKEDEMMVEKEFGCDNCGRKLIAISPDDSYTNFFMKTCCGESIERKIECDNCDFRNVRYWCIRHSFVVSAGLSKDDLDRELSDY
;
A
#
# COMPACT_ATOMS: atom_id res chain seq x y z
N MET A 1 27.65 5.76 -24.64
CA MET A 1 26.54 4.79 -24.47
C MET A 1 25.95 5.06 -23.10
N GLU A 2 25.00 5.98 -23.04
CA GLU A 2 24.30 6.32 -21.80
C GLU A 2 23.09 5.41 -21.72
N THR A 3 23.18 4.36 -20.90
CA THR A 3 22.03 3.53 -20.53
C THR A 3 21.08 4.40 -19.73
N LYS A 4 20.09 4.96 -20.43
CA LYS A 4 18.91 5.56 -19.81
C LYS A 4 18.27 4.46 -18.98
N LYS A 5 18.47 4.50 -17.66
CA LYS A 5 17.74 3.68 -16.70
C LYS A 5 16.27 3.82 -17.05
N GLU A 6 15.66 2.71 -17.43
CA GLU A 6 14.21 2.61 -17.54
C GLU A 6 13.66 3.07 -16.20
N ASP A 7 12.84 4.12 -16.28
CA ASP A 7 12.16 4.74 -15.14
C ASP A 7 11.19 3.69 -14.61
N GLU A 8 11.67 2.81 -13.72
CA GLU A 8 10.82 1.93 -12.92
C GLU A 8 9.85 2.87 -12.20
N MET A 9 8.61 2.95 -12.69
CA MET A 9 7.57 3.85 -12.20
C MET A 9 7.09 3.37 -10.82
N MET A 10 7.93 3.54 -9.80
CA MET A 10 7.59 3.26 -8.42
C MET A 10 6.52 4.25 -7.95
N VAL A 11 5.51 3.74 -7.28
CA VAL A 11 4.41 4.56 -6.77
C VAL A 11 4.78 5.06 -5.38
N GLU A 12 4.79 6.37 -5.20
CA GLU A 12 4.98 7.01 -3.89
C GLU A 12 3.64 7.33 -3.25
N LYS A 13 3.50 7.01 -1.95
CA LYS A 13 2.30 7.31 -1.15
C LYS A 13 2.69 7.94 0.18
N GLU A 14 2.06 9.06 0.48
CA GLU A 14 2.26 9.77 1.74
C GLU A 14 1.25 9.32 2.80
N PHE A 15 1.69 9.14 4.03
CA PHE A 15 0.84 8.75 5.15
C PHE A 15 1.41 9.24 6.49
N GLY A 16 0.59 9.25 7.55
CA GLY A 16 1.05 9.61 8.90
C GLY A 16 1.61 8.42 9.66
N CYS A 17 2.66 8.63 10.45
CA CYS A 17 3.16 7.63 11.39
C CYS A 17 2.07 7.27 12.42
N ASP A 18 1.87 5.98 12.66
CA ASP A 18 0.86 5.47 13.60
C ASP A 18 1.11 5.90 15.05
N ASN A 19 2.35 6.26 15.41
CA ASN A 19 2.72 6.68 16.76
C ASN A 19 2.77 8.21 16.91
N CYS A 20 3.54 8.91 16.06
CA CYS A 20 3.75 10.36 16.22
C CYS A 20 2.98 11.23 15.21
N GLY A 21 2.27 10.63 14.25
CA GLY A 21 1.51 11.35 13.22
C GLY A 21 2.35 12.08 12.17
N ARG A 22 3.68 12.06 12.29
CA ARG A 22 4.57 12.71 11.32
C ARG A 22 4.43 12.08 9.94
N LYS A 23 4.48 12.91 8.90
CA LYS A 23 4.38 12.48 7.50
C LYS A 23 5.55 11.56 7.13
N LEU A 24 5.22 10.44 6.49
CA LEU A 24 6.11 9.43 5.96
C LEU A 24 5.78 9.18 4.51
N ILE A 25 6.77 8.72 3.75
CA ILE A 25 6.64 8.36 2.33
C ILE A 25 6.88 6.85 2.22
N ALA A 26 5.91 6.14 1.64
CA ALA A 26 6.03 4.76 1.24
C ALA A 26 6.28 4.68 -0.26
N ILE A 27 7.18 3.81 -0.67
CA ILE A 27 7.47 3.51 -2.08
C ILE A 27 6.99 2.09 -2.39
N SER A 28 6.37 1.90 -3.54
CA SER A 28 5.93 0.58 -3.99
C SER A 28 7.13 -0.37 -4.19
N PRO A 29 6.94 -1.69 -4.05
CA PRO A 29 7.98 -2.66 -4.34
C PRO A 29 8.49 -2.61 -5.79
N ASP A 30 7.58 -2.36 -6.73
CA ASP A 30 7.79 -2.30 -8.19
C ASP A 30 6.59 -1.59 -8.86
N ASP A 31 6.60 -1.50 -10.19
CA ASP A 31 5.59 -0.80 -10.99
C ASP A 31 4.22 -1.49 -11.02
N SER A 32 4.13 -2.78 -10.65
CA SER A 32 2.86 -3.50 -10.60
C SER A 32 2.02 -3.10 -9.39
N TYR A 33 2.65 -2.67 -8.30
CA TYR A 33 1.99 -2.33 -7.04
C TYR A 33 1.51 -0.88 -7.01
N THR A 34 0.24 -0.69 -7.33
CA THR A 34 -0.36 0.65 -7.41
C THR A 34 -1.12 1.07 -6.16
N ASN A 35 -1.50 0.12 -5.30
CA ASN A 35 -2.41 0.38 -4.19
C ASN A 35 -1.75 0.18 -2.83
N PHE A 36 -2.04 1.09 -1.91
CA PHE A 36 -1.42 1.19 -0.60
C PHE A 36 -2.47 1.12 0.50
N PHE A 37 -2.25 0.27 1.50
CA PHE A 37 -3.20 -0.03 2.56
C PHE A 37 -2.54 -0.06 3.95
N MET A 38 -3.32 0.27 4.97
CA MET A 38 -2.91 0.12 6.38
C MET A 38 -3.03 -1.33 6.89
N LYS A 39 -3.82 -2.16 6.21
CA LYS A 39 -4.04 -3.58 6.51
C LYS A 39 -4.02 -4.39 5.21
N THR A 40 -3.77 -5.69 5.33
CA THR A 40 -3.87 -6.61 4.18
C THR A 40 -5.29 -6.58 3.60
N CYS A 41 -5.43 -6.36 2.28
CA CYS A 41 -6.74 -6.41 1.61
C CYS A 41 -7.03 -7.81 1.06
N CYS A 42 -5.99 -8.54 0.62
CA CYS A 42 -6.07 -9.91 0.14
C CYS A 42 -4.74 -10.65 0.40
N GLY A 43 -4.70 -11.95 0.10
CA GLY A 43 -3.47 -12.77 0.24
C GLY A 43 -2.33 -12.40 -0.71
N GLU A 44 -2.59 -11.59 -1.75
CA GLU A 44 -1.58 -11.10 -2.68
C GLU A 44 -0.95 -9.77 -2.22
N SER A 45 -1.35 -9.25 -1.04
CA SER A 45 -0.77 -8.02 -0.50
C SER A 45 0.62 -8.25 0.07
N ILE A 46 1.59 -7.40 -0.27
CA ILE A 46 2.94 -7.44 0.30
C ILE A 46 3.05 -6.49 1.48
N GLU A 47 3.47 -7.03 2.63
CA GLU A 47 3.83 -6.25 3.81
C GLU A 47 5.14 -5.49 3.58
N ARG A 48 5.14 -4.19 3.90
CA ARG A 48 6.33 -3.34 3.99
C ARG A 48 6.37 -2.61 5.32
N LYS A 49 7.53 -2.65 5.95
CA LYS A 49 7.83 -1.97 7.21
C LYS A 49 8.56 -0.68 6.90
N ILE A 50 8.03 0.43 7.41
CA ILE A 50 8.55 1.78 7.21
C ILE A 50 8.85 2.35 8.57
N GLU A 51 10.13 2.54 8.87
CA GLU A 51 10.57 3.12 10.14
C GLU A 51 10.42 4.63 10.10
N CYS A 52 9.90 5.21 11.18
CA CYS A 52 9.72 6.65 11.29
C CYS A 52 11.01 7.30 11.81
N ASP A 53 11.65 8.15 11.01
CA ASP A 53 12.88 8.88 11.40
C ASP A 53 12.73 9.78 12.65
N ASN A 54 11.50 10.02 13.12
CA ASN A 54 11.24 10.89 14.27
C ASN A 54 11.06 10.15 15.60
N CYS A 55 10.53 8.93 15.57
CA CYS A 55 10.17 8.20 16.78
C CYS A 55 10.55 6.72 16.72
N ASP A 56 11.29 6.32 15.69
CA ASP A 56 11.79 4.96 15.42
C ASP A 56 10.68 3.89 15.37
N PHE A 57 9.41 4.34 15.29
CA PHE A 57 8.27 3.45 15.23
C PHE A 57 8.18 2.81 13.85
N ARG A 58 7.98 1.49 13.82
CA ARG A 58 7.83 0.71 12.58
C ARG A 58 6.38 0.66 12.16
N ASN A 59 6.05 1.41 11.12
CA ASN A 59 4.74 1.43 10.49
C ASN A 59 4.65 0.27 9.52
N VAL A 60 3.60 -0.55 9.65
CA VAL A 60 3.36 -1.67 8.75
C VAL A 60 2.32 -1.24 7.71
N ARG A 61 2.67 -1.38 6.43
CA ARG A 61 1.81 -1.01 5.30
C ARG A 61 1.80 -2.14 4.28
N TYR A 62 0.75 -2.18 3.47
CA TYR A 62 0.52 -3.26 2.54
C TYR A 62 0.33 -2.71 1.14
N TRP A 63 1.05 -3.29 0.19
CA TRP A 63 0.91 -2.96 -1.22
C TRP A 63 0.13 -4.05 -1.95
N CYS A 64 -0.82 -3.67 -2.81
CA CYS A 64 -1.58 -4.62 -3.62
C CYS A 64 -1.63 -4.19 -5.10
N ILE A 65 -1.58 -5.18 -5.98
CA ILE A 65 -1.63 -5.00 -7.44
C ILE A 65 -3.07 -4.90 -7.98
N ARG A 66 -4.04 -5.58 -7.34
CA ARG A 66 -5.38 -5.82 -7.92
C ARG A 66 -6.49 -4.98 -7.31
N HIS A 67 -6.46 -4.77 -6.00
CA HIS A 67 -7.54 -4.06 -5.31
C HIS A 67 -7.18 -2.59 -5.17
N SER A 68 -7.97 -1.73 -5.80
CA SER A 68 -7.86 -0.30 -5.59
C SER A 68 -8.42 0.12 -4.24
N PHE A 69 -7.87 1.21 -3.69
CA PHE A 69 -8.28 1.81 -2.42
C PHE A 69 -9.71 2.37 -2.55
N VAL A 70 -10.72 1.49 -2.57
CA VAL A 70 -12.10 1.88 -2.30
C VAL A 70 -12.16 2.15 -0.81
N VAL A 71 -12.13 3.43 -0.46
CA VAL A 71 -12.13 3.93 0.91
C VAL A 71 -13.42 3.49 1.58
N SER A 72 -13.32 2.49 2.45
CA SER A 72 -14.10 2.29 3.66
C SER A 72 -15.54 2.84 3.67
N ALA A 73 -16.51 1.95 3.46
CA ALA A 73 -17.81 2.02 4.11
C ALA A 73 -18.11 0.69 4.82
N GLY A 74 -17.26 0.27 5.77
CA GLY A 74 -17.61 -0.75 6.76
C GLY A 74 -18.02 -2.13 6.23
N LEU A 75 -17.70 -2.47 4.99
CA LEU A 75 -18.08 -3.76 4.42
C LEU A 75 -17.17 -4.86 4.97
N SER A 76 -17.82 -5.87 5.56
CA SER A 76 -17.16 -7.06 6.08
C SER A 76 -16.56 -7.86 4.93
N LYS A 77 -15.62 -8.76 5.23
CA LYS A 77 -15.02 -9.64 4.22
C LYS A 77 -16.08 -10.40 3.39
N ASP A 78 -17.22 -10.69 4.02
CA ASP A 78 -18.38 -11.36 3.41
C ASP A 78 -19.11 -10.51 2.37
N ASP A 79 -19.08 -9.18 2.49
CA ASP A 79 -19.71 -8.27 1.52
C ASP A 79 -18.87 -8.12 0.25
N LEU A 80 -17.53 -8.20 0.37
CA LEU A 80 -16.61 -8.08 -0.76
C LEU A 80 -16.64 -9.32 -1.67
N ASP A 81 -16.77 -10.51 -1.08
CA ASP A 81 -16.85 -11.78 -1.82
C ASP A 81 -18.13 -11.86 -2.68
N ARG A 82 -19.21 -11.19 -2.25
CA ARG A 82 -20.49 -11.13 -2.97
C ARG A 82 -20.49 -10.24 -4.20
N GLU A 83 -19.67 -9.19 -4.25
CA GLU A 83 -19.53 -8.36 -5.46
C GLU A 83 -18.59 -8.97 -6.51
N LEU A 84 -17.71 -9.89 -6.10
CA LEU A 84 -16.79 -10.60 -7.00
C LEU A 84 -17.39 -11.89 -7.59
N SER A 85 -18.57 -12.34 -7.14
CA SER A 85 -19.24 -13.52 -7.67
C SER A 85 -20.17 -13.27 -8.87
N ASP A 86 -20.38 -12.00 -9.25
CA ASP A 86 -21.27 -11.62 -10.38
C ASP A 86 -20.50 -11.16 -11.64
N TYR A 87 -19.20 -11.46 -11.72
CA TYR A 87 -18.36 -11.27 -12.92
C TYR A 87 -17.80 -12.58 -13.45
#